data_AF-A0A8H7GRF4-F1
#
_entry.id   AF-A0A8H7GRF4-F1
#
_cell.length_a   1.000
_cell.length_b   1.000
_cell.length_c   1.000
_cell.angle_alpha   90.00
_cell.angle_beta   90.00
_cell.angle_gamma   90.00
#
_symmetry.space_group_name_H-M   'P 1'
#
loop_
_entity.id
_entity.type
_entity.pdbx_description
1 polymer ?
#
loop_
_entity_poly.entity_id
_entity_poly.type
_entity_poly.pdbx_seq_one_letter_code
_entity_poly.pdbx_strand_id
1 'polypeptide(L)'
;MSSELSAIYFDISKDCLYTDARDSKRRRAIQTTLLQTLKTYIGLIAPIQPILAQEVWDALNDKLKPEGAQSPFMAPWKYFAVPESNLNTEVEQEMQNIWKIRESLSRTFEALKLNGQFKNKLEAIVSLYSEKKSNELLQRHTDFLEDYFLVSGVQLHEKPSNFAESAPLLSFSVELPSGCVEGIVKTSSNCKCPRCWKYTAKSQNELCAKCTSVVTCK
;
A
#
# COMPACT_ATOMS: atom_id res chain seq x y z
N MET A 1 0.99 -4.00 -16.13
CA MET A 1 1.41 -2.59 -15.95
C MET A 1 0.32 -1.75 -15.30
N SER A 2 -0.89 -1.65 -15.88
CA SER A 2 -2.00 -0.88 -15.28
C SER A 2 -2.48 -1.43 -13.92
N SER A 3 -2.50 -2.76 -13.75
CA SER A 3 -2.92 -3.41 -12.49
C SER A 3 -2.04 -3.04 -11.30
N GLU A 4 -0.72 -3.19 -11.45
CA GLU A 4 0.21 -3.02 -10.32
C GLU A 4 0.33 -1.57 -9.86
N LEU A 5 0.54 -0.63 -10.80
CA LEU A 5 0.73 0.78 -10.42
C LEU A 5 -0.59 1.44 -10.02
N SER A 6 -1.59 1.38 -10.90
CA SER A 6 -2.83 2.12 -10.68
C SER A 6 -3.73 1.46 -9.64
N ALA A 7 -3.92 0.13 -9.71
CA ALA A 7 -4.88 -0.55 -8.84
C ALA A 7 -4.30 -0.88 -7.45
N ILE A 8 -2.98 -0.96 -7.32
CA ILE A 8 -2.31 -1.30 -6.06
C ILE A 8 -1.45 -0.15 -5.59
N TYR A 9 -0.31 0.11 -6.24
CA TYR A 9 0.76 0.93 -5.67
C TYR A 9 0.34 2.36 -5.37
N PHE A 10 -0.36 3.03 -6.29
CA PHE A 10 -0.85 4.39 -6.06
C PHE A 10 -1.88 4.45 -4.95
N ASP A 11 -2.75 3.44 -4.84
CA ASP A 11 -3.80 3.45 -3.83
C ASP A 11 -3.25 3.26 -2.42
N ILE A 12 -2.35 2.28 -2.22
CA ILE A 12 -1.69 2.03 -0.93
C ILE A 12 -0.73 3.15 -0.52
N SER A 13 -0.23 3.93 -1.49
CA SER A 13 0.71 5.02 -1.24
C SER A 13 0.04 6.35 -0.85
N LYS A 14 -1.27 6.53 -1.12
CA LYS A 14 -1.98 7.81 -0.90
C LYS A 14 -1.90 8.30 0.54
N ASP A 15 -2.17 7.43 1.52
CA ASP A 15 -2.14 7.85 2.92
C ASP A 15 -0.76 8.40 3.27
N CYS A 16 0.32 7.69 2.93
CA CYS A 16 1.67 8.16 3.20
C CYS A 16 1.99 9.47 2.46
N LEU A 17 1.70 9.57 1.16
CA LEU A 17 2.05 10.74 0.36
C LEU A 17 1.31 12.01 0.80
N TYR A 18 0.07 11.87 1.27
CA TYR A 18 -0.78 13.00 1.65
C TYR A 18 -0.70 13.32 3.14
N THR A 19 -0.47 12.32 3.98
CA THR A 19 -0.65 12.45 5.44
C THR A 19 0.66 12.42 6.22
N ASP A 20 1.76 11.87 5.68
CA ASP A 20 3.04 11.89 6.37
C ASP A 20 3.76 13.25 6.25
N ALA A 21 4.66 13.52 7.21
CA ALA A 21 5.58 14.65 7.17
C ALA A 21 6.40 14.66 5.87
N ARG A 22 6.76 15.86 5.39
CA ARG A 22 7.46 16.06 4.11
C ARG A 22 8.80 15.32 4.04
N ASP A 23 9.49 15.22 5.16
CA ASP A 23 10.81 14.61 5.31
C ASP A 23 10.76 13.20 5.90
N SER A 24 9.56 12.61 6.08
CA SER A 24 9.45 11.26 6.62
C SER A 24 10.18 10.26 5.72
N LYS A 25 10.93 9.33 6.36
CA LYS A 25 11.67 8.28 5.64
C LYS A 25 10.74 7.46 4.75
N ARG A 26 9.55 7.14 5.25
CA ARG A 26 8.51 6.38 4.55
C ARG A 26 8.03 7.10 3.28
N ARG A 27 7.73 8.40 3.38
CA ARG A 27 7.30 9.23 2.24
C ARG A 27 8.40 9.36 1.21
N ARG A 28 9.64 9.63 1.63
CA ARG A 28 10.80 9.71 0.72
C ARG A 28 11.08 8.39 0.03
N ALA A 29 10.89 7.26 0.70
CA ALA A 29 11.06 5.93 0.11
C ALA A 29 10.05 5.72 -1.05
N ILE A 30 8.76 6.01 -0.82
CA ILE A 30 7.73 5.93 -1.87
C ILE A 30 8.04 6.88 -3.02
N GLN A 31 8.40 8.13 -2.74
CA GLN A 31 8.75 9.10 -3.79
C GLN A 31 9.97 8.65 -4.61
N THR A 32 10.95 8.01 -3.97
CA THR A 32 12.13 7.47 -4.66
C THR A 32 11.72 6.33 -5.60
N THR A 33 10.88 5.40 -5.14
CA THR A 33 10.36 4.32 -6.00
C THR A 33 9.54 4.89 -7.16
N LEU A 34 8.62 5.81 -6.90
CA LEU A 34 7.81 6.47 -7.95
C LEU A 34 8.67 7.20 -8.97
N LEU A 35 9.72 7.89 -8.54
CA LEU A 35 10.65 8.57 -9.44
C LEU A 35 11.40 7.57 -10.32
N GLN A 36 11.92 6.48 -9.74
CA GLN A 36 12.60 5.43 -10.52
C GLN A 36 11.65 4.80 -11.53
N THR A 37 10.43 4.46 -11.12
CA THR A 37 9.39 3.96 -12.02
C THR A 37 9.11 4.96 -13.14
N LEU A 38 8.90 6.24 -12.83
CA LEU A 38 8.64 7.27 -13.84
C LEU A 38 9.78 7.38 -14.86
N LYS A 39 11.04 7.38 -14.40
CA LYS A 39 12.21 7.39 -15.29
C LYS A 39 12.20 6.19 -16.23
N THR A 40 12.07 4.97 -15.71
CA THR A 40 12.02 3.76 -16.54
C THR A 40 10.88 3.81 -17.55
N TYR A 41 9.69 4.28 -17.15
CA TYR A 41 8.56 4.43 -18.06
C TYR A 41 8.82 5.44 -19.17
N ILE A 42 9.44 6.59 -18.89
CA ILE A 42 9.85 7.55 -19.93
C ILE A 42 10.75 6.86 -20.96
N GLY A 43 11.76 6.12 -20.53
CA GLY A 43 12.68 5.42 -21.43
C GLY A 43 11.99 4.34 -22.28
N LEU A 44 11.08 3.56 -21.69
CA LEU A 44 10.33 2.52 -22.39
C LEU A 44 9.30 3.08 -23.39
N ILE A 45 8.66 4.19 -23.05
CA ILE A 45 7.58 4.79 -23.85
C ILE A 45 8.13 5.73 -24.92
N ALA A 46 9.28 6.37 -24.72
CA ALA A 46 9.84 7.36 -25.65
C ALA A 46 9.91 6.89 -27.12
N PRO A 47 10.31 5.64 -27.44
CA PRO A 47 10.31 5.15 -28.83
C PRO A 47 8.91 4.96 -29.44
N ILE A 48 7.87 4.83 -28.61
CA ILE A 48 6.49 4.52 -29.03
C ILE A 48 5.63 5.78 -29.04
N GLN A 49 5.77 6.65 -28.04
CA GLN A 49 5.00 7.88 -27.85
C GLN A 49 5.95 9.06 -27.57
N PRO A 50 6.68 9.54 -28.58
CA PRO A 50 7.77 10.49 -28.40
C PRO A 50 7.32 11.85 -27.86
N ILE A 51 6.16 12.34 -28.31
CA ILE A 51 5.60 13.63 -27.88
C ILE A 51 5.23 13.58 -26.39
N LEU A 52 4.53 12.51 -25.97
CA LEU A 52 4.17 12.32 -24.56
C LEU A 52 5.40 12.17 -23.67
N ALA A 53 6.40 11.41 -24.12
CA ALA A 53 7.64 11.25 -23.36
C ALA A 53 8.41 12.58 -23.23
N GLN A 54 8.42 13.42 -24.28
CA GLN A 54 9.00 14.76 -24.22
C GLN A 54 8.23 15.68 -23.26
N GLU A 55 6.89 15.68 -23.30
CA GLU A 55 6.08 16.48 -22.38
C GLU A 55 6.32 16.12 -20.92
N VAL A 56 6.35 14.81 -20.60
CA VAL A 56 6.66 14.34 -19.25
C VAL A 56 8.10 14.71 -18.87
N TRP A 57 9.06 14.61 -19.79
CA TRP A 57 10.43 15.03 -19.56
C TRP A 57 10.53 16.52 -19.23
N ASP A 58 9.83 17.38 -19.96
CA ASP A 58 9.84 18.82 -19.74
C ASP A 58 9.24 19.18 -18.39
N ALA A 59 8.24 18.43 -17.92
CA ALA A 59 7.65 18.58 -16.59
C ALA A 59 8.56 18.11 -15.43
N LEU A 60 9.62 17.34 -15.69
CA LEU A 60 10.56 16.92 -14.65
C LEU A 60 11.42 18.11 -14.18
N ASN A 61 11.73 18.13 -12.89
CA ASN A 61 12.71 19.07 -12.34
C ASN A 61 14.09 18.83 -12.99
N ASP A 62 14.75 19.90 -13.42
CA ASP A 62 16.05 19.81 -14.11
C ASP A 62 17.13 19.12 -13.27
N LYS A 63 17.05 19.20 -11.94
CA LYS A 63 17.97 18.49 -11.02
C LYS A 63 17.86 16.96 -11.10
N LEU A 64 16.77 16.44 -11.68
CA LEU A 64 16.53 15.00 -11.79
C LEU A 64 17.00 14.45 -13.14
N LYS A 65 17.27 15.32 -14.12
CA LYS A 65 17.69 14.99 -15.49
C LYS A 65 19.21 14.79 -15.55
N PRO A 66 19.73 13.95 -16.47
CA PRO A 66 21.17 13.89 -16.76
C PRO A 66 21.67 15.25 -17.23
N GLU A 67 22.92 15.57 -16.87
CA GLU A 67 23.56 16.80 -17.28
C GLU A 67 23.62 16.91 -18.81
N GLY A 68 23.18 18.06 -19.35
CA GLY A 68 23.15 18.34 -20.79
C GLY A 68 22.01 17.68 -21.58
N ALA A 69 21.18 16.83 -20.98
CA ALA A 69 20.08 16.17 -21.69
C ALA A 69 18.82 17.06 -21.73
N GLN A 70 18.55 17.67 -22.88
CA GLN A 70 17.34 18.49 -23.11
C GLN A 70 16.11 17.66 -23.50
N SER A 71 16.32 16.39 -23.83
CA SER A 71 15.28 15.48 -24.32
C SER A 71 15.54 14.07 -23.80
N PRO A 72 14.51 13.23 -23.56
CA PRO A 72 14.72 11.84 -23.16
C PRO A 72 15.53 11.05 -24.20
N PHE A 73 15.52 11.46 -25.48
CA PHE A 73 16.31 10.85 -26.55
C PHE A 73 17.82 11.14 -26.48
N MET A 74 18.22 12.16 -25.71
CA MET A 74 19.62 12.50 -25.46
C MET A 74 20.16 11.86 -24.17
N ALA A 75 19.27 11.31 -23.34
CA ALA A 75 19.65 10.67 -22.10
C ALA A 75 20.27 9.28 -22.37
N PRO A 76 21.35 8.91 -21.66
CA PRO A 76 21.93 7.59 -21.81
C PRO A 76 20.98 6.53 -21.25
N TRP A 77 20.89 5.36 -21.90
CA TRP A 77 19.95 4.30 -21.50
C TRP A 77 20.05 3.90 -20.02
N LYS A 78 21.27 3.93 -19.45
CA LYS A 78 21.53 3.67 -18.03
C LYS A 78 20.73 4.55 -17.06
N TYR A 79 20.27 5.73 -17.50
CA TYR A 79 19.43 6.62 -16.70
C TYR A 79 18.00 6.07 -16.51
N PHE A 80 17.51 5.30 -17.47
CA PHE A 80 16.18 4.68 -17.45
C PHE A 80 16.22 3.26 -16.87
N ALA A 81 17.40 2.65 -16.81
CA ALA A 81 17.59 1.29 -16.31
C ALA A 81 17.36 1.20 -14.79
N VAL A 82 16.69 0.14 -14.36
CA VAL A 82 16.55 -0.21 -12.94
C VAL A 82 17.78 -1.01 -12.51
N PRO A 83 18.39 -0.73 -11.35
CA PRO A 83 19.51 -1.53 -10.84
C PRO A 83 19.13 -3.00 -10.67
N GLU A 84 20.00 -3.92 -11.09
CA GLU A 84 19.79 -5.36 -10.92
C GLU A 84 19.63 -5.76 -9.45
N SER A 85 20.25 -5.01 -8.53
CA SER A 85 20.09 -5.18 -7.08
C SER A 85 18.65 -5.04 -6.58
N ASN A 86 17.76 -4.44 -7.39
CA ASN A 86 16.35 -4.29 -7.04
C ASN A 86 15.53 -5.55 -7.38
N LEU A 87 16.09 -6.49 -8.16
CA LEU A 87 15.47 -7.77 -8.42
C LEU A 87 15.65 -8.67 -7.20
N ASN A 88 14.59 -8.83 -6.42
CA ASN A 88 14.58 -9.67 -5.23
C ASN A 88 13.39 -10.64 -5.28
N THR A 89 13.69 -11.90 -5.60
CA THR A 89 12.69 -12.97 -5.74
C THR A 89 12.05 -13.37 -4.41
N GLU A 90 12.77 -13.21 -3.29
CA GLU A 90 12.24 -13.50 -1.96
C GLU A 90 11.14 -12.49 -1.60
N VAL A 91 11.40 -11.19 -1.80
CA VAL A 91 10.42 -10.12 -1.61
C VAL A 91 9.23 -10.31 -2.55
N GLU A 92 9.46 -10.68 -3.81
CA GLU A 92 8.38 -10.96 -4.75
C GLU A 92 7.44 -12.06 -4.24
N GLN A 93 7.99 -13.19 -3.76
CA GLN A 93 7.22 -14.30 -3.21
C GLN A 93 6.45 -13.89 -1.94
N GLU A 94 7.07 -13.10 -1.06
CA GLU A 94 6.39 -12.57 0.13
C GLU A 94 5.20 -11.69 -0.24
N MET A 95 5.40 -10.75 -1.15
CA MET A 95 4.36 -9.85 -1.59
C MET A 95 3.24 -10.59 -2.32
N GLN A 96 3.54 -11.62 -3.11
CA GLN A 96 2.53 -12.48 -3.72
C GLN A 96 1.61 -13.13 -2.68
N ASN A 97 2.16 -13.59 -1.55
CA ASN A 97 1.36 -14.13 -0.44
C ASN A 97 0.47 -13.05 0.20
N ILE A 98 1.00 -11.84 0.40
CA ILE A 98 0.22 -10.70 0.91
C ILE A 98 -0.91 -10.32 -0.06
N TRP A 99 -0.66 -10.36 -1.37
CA TRP A 99 -1.66 -10.05 -2.40
C TRP A 99 -2.79 -11.08 -2.46
N LYS A 100 -2.49 -12.37 -2.24
CA LYS A 100 -3.54 -13.39 -2.08
C LYS A 100 -4.46 -13.09 -0.89
N ILE A 101 -3.90 -12.63 0.23
CA ILE A 101 -4.69 -12.20 1.39
C ILE A 101 -5.54 -10.96 1.03
N ARG A 102 -4.94 -9.95 0.40
CA ARG A 102 -5.63 -8.71 -0.03
C ARG A 102 -6.78 -9.01 -1.00
N GLU A 103 -6.60 -9.95 -1.91
CA GLU A 103 -7.63 -10.36 -2.88
C GLU A 103 -8.81 -11.00 -2.15
N SER A 104 -8.57 -11.95 -1.25
CA SER A 104 -9.62 -12.58 -0.44
C SER A 104 -10.37 -11.55 0.41
N LEU A 105 -9.64 -10.67 1.10
CA LEU A 105 -10.21 -9.57 1.86
C LEU A 105 -11.04 -8.61 1.00
N SER A 106 -10.61 -8.34 -0.23
CA SER A 106 -11.35 -7.48 -1.16
C SER A 106 -12.68 -8.10 -1.57
N ARG A 107 -12.72 -9.42 -1.83
CA ARG A 107 -13.97 -10.16 -2.08
C ARG A 107 -14.90 -10.12 -0.85
N THR A 108 -14.35 -10.24 0.35
CA THR A 108 -15.13 -10.09 1.60
C THR A 108 -15.74 -8.68 1.70
N PHE A 109 -14.97 -7.63 1.38
CA PHE A 109 -15.50 -6.26 1.39
C PHE A 109 -16.57 -6.02 0.34
N GLU A 110 -16.46 -6.63 -0.85
CA GLU A 110 -17.49 -6.55 -1.88
C GLU A 110 -18.80 -7.18 -1.40
N ALA A 111 -18.75 -8.36 -0.78
CA ALA A 111 -19.91 -9.00 -0.16
C ALA A 111 -20.52 -8.14 0.96
N LEU A 112 -19.68 -7.56 1.83
CA LEU A 112 -20.12 -6.66 2.91
C LEU A 112 -20.80 -5.39 2.39
N LYS A 113 -20.31 -4.85 1.26
CA LYS A 113 -20.88 -3.66 0.62
C LYS A 113 -22.25 -3.96 0.01
N LEU A 114 -22.42 -5.13 -0.61
CA LEU A 114 -23.70 -5.58 -1.15
C LEU A 114 -24.76 -5.75 -0.04
N ASN A 115 -24.35 -6.21 1.14
CA ASN A 115 -25.21 -6.38 2.30
C ASN A 115 -25.46 -5.06 3.09
N GLY A 116 -24.92 -3.92 2.63
CA GLY A 116 -25.11 -2.61 3.25
C GLY A 116 -24.41 -2.42 4.60
N GLN A 117 -23.55 -3.35 5.02
CA GLN A 117 -22.88 -3.30 6.33
C GLN A 117 -21.69 -2.34 6.38
N PHE A 118 -20.98 -2.17 5.26
CA PHE A 118 -19.83 -1.27 5.14
C PHE A 118 -20.01 -0.26 4.02
N LYS A 119 -19.75 1.01 4.32
CA LYS A 119 -19.73 2.08 3.31
C LYS A 119 -18.32 2.31 2.76
N ASN A 120 -17.30 2.15 3.60
CA ASN A 120 -15.91 2.38 3.25
C ASN A 120 -14.98 1.33 3.90
N LYS A 121 -13.96 0.85 3.18
CA LYS A 121 -12.94 -0.08 3.72
C LYS A 121 -12.18 0.53 4.91
N LEU A 122 -12.02 1.85 4.94
CA LEU A 122 -11.37 2.54 6.06
C LEU A 122 -12.17 2.46 7.37
N GLU A 123 -13.44 2.03 7.35
CA GLU A 123 -14.18 1.78 8.60
C GLU A 123 -13.76 0.48 9.28
N ALA A 124 -12.99 -0.37 8.59
CA ALA A 124 -12.69 -1.70 9.04
C ALA A 124 -11.40 -1.81 9.85
N ILE A 125 -11.43 -2.76 10.78
CA ILE A 125 -10.29 -3.38 11.45
C ILE A 125 -10.29 -4.85 11.06
N VAL A 126 -9.13 -5.37 10.65
CA VAL A 126 -8.97 -6.76 10.22
C VAL A 126 -8.13 -7.50 11.24
N SER A 127 -8.69 -8.53 11.86
CA SER A 127 -7.94 -9.45 12.72
C SER A 127 -7.53 -10.68 11.90
N LEU A 128 -6.23 -10.90 11.73
CA LEU A 128 -5.66 -12.04 11.01
C LEU A 128 -5.13 -13.08 12.00
N TYR A 129 -5.54 -14.31 11.80
CA TYR A 129 -5.12 -15.48 12.56
C TYR A 129 -4.36 -16.40 11.64
N SER A 130 -3.14 -16.74 12.01
CA SER A 130 -2.24 -17.47 11.11
C SER A 130 -1.38 -18.49 11.85
N GLU A 131 -0.99 -19.52 11.12
CA GLU A 131 0.04 -20.48 11.54
C GLU A 131 1.41 -19.81 11.64
N LYS A 132 2.34 -20.43 12.36
CA LYS A 132 3.65 -19.84 12.72
C LYS A 132 4.40 -19.20 11.54
N LYS A 133 4.57 -19.91 10.42
CA LYS A 133 5.30 -19.40 9.24
C LYS A 133 4.60 -18.22 8.56
N SER A 134 3.29 -18.28 8.37
CA SER A 134 2.49 -17.16 7.85
C SER A 134 2.47 -15.98 8.82
N ASN A 135 2.47 -16.24 10.13
CA ASN A 135 2.54 -15.19 11.16
C ASN A 135 3.88 -14.46 11.11
N GLU A 136 5.01 -15.18 11.01
CA GLU A 136 6.34 -14.59 10.83
C GLU A 136 6.40 -13.70 9.57
N LEU A 137 5.78 -14.13 8.46
CA LEU A 137 5.66 -13.31 7.26
C LEU A 137 4.85 -12.03 7.53
N LEU A 138 3.68 -12.13 8.15
CA LEU A 138 2.84 -10.97 8.46
C LEU A 138 3.52 -10.01 9.45
N GLN A 139 4.23 -10.54 10.46
CA GLN A 139 4.95 -9.75 11.45
C GLN A 139 6.02 -8.88 10.80
N ARG A 140 6.75 -9.38 9.80
CA ARG A 140 7.76 -8.61 9.06
C ARG A 140 7.18 -7.41 8.32
N HIS A 141 5.90 -7.45 7.97
CA HIS A 141 5.20 -6.41 7.22
C HIS A 141 4.20 -5.60 8.06
N THR A 142 4.15 -5.80 9.39
CA THR A 142 3.14 -5.23 10.31
C THR A 142 2.89 -3.74 10.08
N ASP A 143 3.95 -2.95 9.95
CA ASP A 143 3.88 -1.49 9.81
C ASP A 143 3.21 -1.01 8.51
N PHE A 144 3.04 -1.91 7.53
CA PHE A 144 2.50 -1.61 6.21
C PHE A 144 1.18 -2.34 5.92
N LEU A 145 0.77 -3.32 6.74
CA LEU A 145 -0.42 -4.13 6.49
C LEU A 145 -1.70 -3.30 6.38
N GLU A 146 -1.84 -2.25 7.20
CA GLU A 146 -2.99 -1.34 7.11
C GLU A 146 -3.12 -0.71 5.73
N ASP A 147 -1.98 -0.33 5.14
CA ASP A 147 -1.94 0.34 3.85
C ASP A 147 -2.05 -0.67 2.71
N TYR A 148 -1.43 -1.84 2.86
CA TYR A 148 -1.60 -2.98 1.96
C TYR A 148 -3.02 -3.50 1.90
N PHE A 149 -3.84 -3.28 2.92
CA PHE A 149 -5.25 -3.70 2.92
C PHE A 149 -6.24 -2.54 2.81
N LEU A 150 -5.76 -1.28 2.90
CA LEU A 150 -6.56 -0.05 2.87
C LEU A 150 -7.64 -0.03 3.96
N VAL A 151 -7.24 -0.38 5.18
CA VAL A 151 -8.08 -0.44 6.38
C VAL A 151 -7.52 0.46 7.48
N SER A 152 -8.29 0.68 8.54
CA SER A 152 -7.86 1.54 9.66
C SER A 152 -7.09 0.81 10.75
N GLY A 153 -7.04 -0.51 10.70
CA GLY A 153 -6.26 -1.29 11.64
C GLY A 153 -6.12 -2.74 11.20
N VAL A 154 -4.98 -3.33 11.52
CA VAL A 154 -4.72 -4.77 11.35
C VAL A 154 -4.20 -5.32 12.68
N GLN A 155 -4.78 -6.42 13.12
CA GLN A 155 -4.39 -7.12 14.34
C GLN A 155 -3.91 -8.52 13.98
N LEU A 156 -2.70 -8.87 14.39
CA LEU A 156 -2.13 -10.19 14.14
C LEU A 156 -2.29 -11.07 15.38
N HIS A 157 -2.74 -12.29 15.15
CA HIS A 157 -2.94 -13.30 16.18
C HIS A 157 -2.37 -14.64 15.72
N GLU A 158 -1.80 -15.39 16.66
CA GLU A 158 -1.53 -16.80 16.43
C GLU A 158 -2.85 -17.56 16.42
N LYS A 159 -2.98 -18.54 15.51
CA LYS A 159 -4.19 -19.35 15.41
C LYS A 159 -4.34 -20.23 16.68
N PRO A 160 -5.38 -20.05 17.51
CA PRO A 160 -5.63 -20.94 18.64
C PRO A 160 -6.05 -22.34 18.15
N SER A 161 -5.74 -23.38 18.92
CA SER A 161 -6.11 -24.77 18.61
C SER A 161 -7.63 -24.97 18.49
N ASN A 162 -8.42 -24.14 19.18
CA ASN A 162 -9.88 -24.13 19.15
C ASN A 162 -10.37 -22.73 18.72
N PHE A 163 -10.55 -22.54 17.42
CA PHE A 163 -11.19 -21.33 16.90
C PHE A 163 -12.70 -21.42 17.18
N ALA A 164 -13.14 -20.89 18.32
CA ALA A 164 -14.55 -20.92 18.67
C ALA A 164 -15.36 -20.10 17.66
N GLU A 165 -16.39 -20.74 17.08
CA GLU A 165 -17.40 -20.21 16.15
C GLU A 165 -18.30 -19.13 16.79
N SER A 166 -17.74 -18.16 17.51
CA SER A 166 -18.49 -16.93 17.78
C SER A 166 -18.52 -16.12 16.48
N ALA A 167 -19.48 -16.43 15.62
CA ALA A 167 -19.66 -15.90 14.28
C ALA A 167 -19.43 -14.38 14.24
N PRO A 168 -18.29 -13.92 13.67
CA PRO A 168 -18.12 -12.53 13.32
C PRO A 168 -19.00 -12.20 12.10
N LEU A 169 -19.26 -10.91 11.87
CA LEU A 169 -20.09 -10.44 10.77
C LEU A 169 -19.72 -11.05 9.40
N LEU A 170 -18.43 -11.31 9.13
CA LEU A 170 -17.94 -12.19 8.06
C LEU A 170 -16.46 -12.56 8.31
N SER A 171 -16.10 -13.80 7.96
CA SER A 171 -14.72 -14.30 7.95
C SER A 171 -14.28 -14.70 6.55
N PHE A 172 -12.97 -14.81 6.34
CA PHE A 172 -12.39 -15.39 5.14
C PHE A 172 -11.19 -16.27 5.51
N SER A 173 -10.85 -17.20 4.63
CA SER A 173 -9.68 -18.06 4.77
C SER A 173 -8.89 -18.07 3.47
N VAL A 174 -7.56 -18.12 3.59
CA VAL A 174 -6.62 -18.19 2.47
C VAL A 174 -5.56 -19.23 2.77
N GLU A 175 -5.45 -20.20 1.86
CA GLU A 175 -4.34 -21.15 1.87
C GLU A 175 -3.13 -20.54 1.16
N LEU A 176 -2.03 -20.42 1.91
CA LEU A 176 -0.74 -19.98 1.39
C LEU A 176 0.27 -21.12 1.48
N PRO A 177 1.34 -21.09 0.66
CA PRO A 177 2.46 -22.03 0.83
C PRO A 177 3.10 -21.97 2.23
N SER A 178 2.95 -20.83 2.93
CA SER A 178 3.45 -20.60 4.28
C SER A 178 2.47 -21.02 5.41
N GLY A 179 1.30 -21.56 5.07
CA GLY A 179 0.26 -21.97 6.03
C GLY A 179 -1.03 -21.15 5.93
N CYS A 180 -2.09 -21.63 6.56
CA CYS A 180 -3.42 -21.03 6.47
C CYS A 180 -3.51 -19.68 7.21
N VAL A 181 -4.20 -18.72 6.59
CA VAL A 181 -4.52 -17.41 7.19
C VAL A 181 -6.03 -17.22 7.18
N GLU A 182 -6.59 -17.03 8.36
CA GLU A 182 -8.00 -16.70 8.58
C GLU A 182 -8.13 -15.24 8.96
N GLY A 183 -9.07 -14.53 8.35
CA GLY A 183 -9.30 -13.13 8.61
C GLY A 183 -10.72 -12.87 9.09
N ILE A 184 -10.85 -11.97 10.07
CA ILE A 184 -12.11 -11.47 10.59
C ILE A 184 -12.17 -9.97 10.36
N VAL A 185 -13.25 -9.50 9.75
CA VAL A 185 -13.48 -8.07 9.51
C VAL A 185 -14.46 -7.52 10.55
N LYS A 186 -14.08 -6.44 11.24
CA LYS A 186 -14.92 -5.74 12.23
C LYS A 186 -14.94 -4.25 11.93
N THR A 187 -16.01 -3.57 12.32
CA THR A 187 -16.08 -2.11 12.27
C THR A 187 -15.23 -1.51 13.39
N SER A 188 -14.49 -0.44 13.09
CA SER A 188 -13.74 0.31 14.08
C SER A 188 -14.67 0.96 15.11
N SER A 189 -14.29 0.91 16.39
CA SER A 189 -14.96 1.64 17.47
C SER A 189 -14.52 3.10 17.57
N ASN A 190 -13.45 3.47 16.87
CA ASN A 190 -12.88 4.83 16.90
C ASN A 190 -13.59 5.74 15.89
N CYS A 191 -13.38 7.04 16.03
CA CYS A 191 -13.94 8.05 15.13
C CYS A 191 -13.06 8.28 13.89
N LYS A 192 -13.69 8.77 12.82
CA LYS A 192 -13.01 9.18 11.58
C LYS A 192 -12.13 10.41 11.82
N CYS A 193 -10.86 10.31 11.46
CA CYS A 193 -9.94 11.45 11.40
C CYS A 193 -10.27 12.33 10.17
N PRO A 194 -10.45 13.66 10.31
CA PRO A 194 -10.81 14.52 9.19
C PRO A 194 -9.69 14.67 8.15
N ARG A 195 -8.44 14.37 8.52
CA ARG A 195 -7.26 14.52 7.64
C ARG A 195 -6.89 13.25 6.86
N CYS A 196 -6.66 12.12 7.54
CA CYS A 196 -6.30 10.87 6.86
C CYS A 196 -7.50 9.96 6.53
N TRP A 197 -8.69 10.28 7.05
CA TRP A 197 -9.93 9.50 6.89
C TRP A 197 -9.90 8.09 7.48
N LYS A 198 -8.80 7.67 8.11
CA LYS A 198 -8.77 6.47 8.95
C LYS A 198 -9.60 6.69 10.23
N TYR A 199 -10.22 5.62 10.71
CA TYR A 199 -11.03 5.55 11.92
C TYR A 199 -10.12 5.22 13.11
N THR A 200 -9.28 6.19 13.49
CA THR A 200 -8.29 6.08 14.57
C THR A 200 -8.31 7.29 15.52
N ALA A 201 -9.24 8.22 15.34
CA ALA A 201 -9.41 9.37 16.25
C ALA A 201 -10.18 8.95 17.51
N LYS A 202 -9.82 9.51 18.67
CA LYS A 202 -10.46 9.21 19.95
C LYS A 202 -11.86 9.81 20.05
N SER A 203 -12.04 11.01 19.49
CA SER A 203 -13.31 11.73 19.50
C SER A 203 -13.70 12.22 18.10
N GLN A 204 -14.97 12.57 17.94
CA GLN A 204 -15.51 13.09 16.69
C GLN A 204 -14.84 14.42 16.33
N ASN A 205 -14.51 14.61 15.05
CA ASN A 205 -13.81 15.79 14.51
C ASN A 205 -12.39 16.05 15.06
N GLU A 206 -11.79 15.08 15.75
CA GLU A 206 -10.41 15.18 16.23
C GLU A 206 -9.43 14.56 15.24
N LEU A 207 -8.20 15.08 15.21
CA LEU A 207 -7.09 14.45 14.47
C LEU A 207 -6.61 13.20 15.21
N CYS A 208 -6.26 12.15 14.46
CA CYS A 208 -5.56 11.00 15.03
C CYS A 208 -4.12 11.37 15.42
N ALA A 209 -3.50 10.60 16.31
CA ALA A 209 -2.14 10.88 16.83
C ALA A 209 -1.10 11.12 15.72
N LYS A 210 -1.14 10.32 14.64
CA LYS A 210 -0.29 10.50 13.44
C LYS A 210 -0.51 11.85 12.77
N CYS A 211 -1.77 12.26 12.58
CA CYS A 211 -2.06 13.52 11.91
C CYS A 211 -1.72 14.72 12.80
N THR A 212 -1.96 14.61 14.10
CA THR A 212 -1.61 15.64 15.08
C THR A 212 -0.10 15.90 15.05
N SER A 213 0.73 14.87 15.15
CA SER A 213 2.19 15.03 15.15
C SER A 213 2.72 15.71 13.88
N VAL A 214 2.16 15.40 12.72
CA VAL A 214 2.55 16.00 11.43
C VAL A 214 2.13 17.47 11.34
N VAL A 215 0.96 17.84 11.85
CA VAL A 215 0.47 19.22 11.80
C VAL A 215 1.16 20.12 12.84
N THR A 216 1.57 19.55 13.97
CA THR A 216 2.23 20.32 15.05
C THR A 216 3.74 20.46 14.86
N CYS A 217 4.40 19.58 14.10
CA CYS A 217 5.80 19.75 13.72
C CYS A 217 5.92 20.92 12.73
N LYS A 218 6.39 22.06 13.22
CA LYS A 218 6.88 23.18 12.40
C LYS A 218 8.34 22.99 12.04
#